data_AF-A0AA41FCC8-F1
#
_entry.id   AF-A0AA41FCC8-F1
#
_cell.length_a   1.000
_cell.length_b   1.000
_cell.length_c   1.000
_cell.angle_alpha   90.00
_cell.angle_beta   90.00
_cell.angle_gamma   90.00
#
_symmetry.space_group_name_H-M   'P 1'
#
loop_
_entity.id
_entity.type
_entity.pdbx_description
1 polymer ?
#
loop_
_entity_poly.entity_id
_entity_poly.type
_entity_poly.pdbx_seq_one_letter_code
_entity_poly.pdbx_strand_id
1 'polypeptide(L)'
;MGAALAASLAGCAGGSSAAATPQTQATADTAATEETSEEAAEQTGETAVSADTGTLTVNGGAEIPISSLEYRTDSQDAPVVYFISDITPEALVGIYEALGWEPTGNVAVKMSTGEPPASNYLRPELVGNLVQSVDGTIVECNTAYGGSRAETAMHYQVAEDHGFTAIADVQIQDENGSMSIPVEGGTRLSENLVGAAFGDYDSYLVLSHFKGHGMAGFGGAIKNISIGLGSSEGKNWIHTGGTSRTSFMGGEQDAFLEAMGDAGKSVSDYLGNGERITYINVMNRISIDCDCSGNPAEPDIHDIGILASNDPVALDQACIDLVSHAEGNESLMNRISDRNGIHTLENAEAIGLGSRSYQLVNMDN
;
A
#
# COMPACT_ATOMS: atom_id res chain seq x y z
N MET A 1 -35.28 -54.26 19.48
CA MET A 1 -34.31 -53.23 19.05
C MET A 1 -34.74 -51.95 19.75
N GLY A 2 -34.25 -51.58 20.93
CA GLY A 2 -32.90 -51.67 21.45
C GLY A 2 -32.31 -50.25 21.43
N ALA A 3 -32.63 -49.44 22.43
CA ALA A 3 -31.84 -48.26 22.79
C ALA A 3 -32.16 -47.86 24.24
N ALA A 4 -31.11 -47.87 25.04
CA ALA A 4 -31.08 -47.66 26.47
C ALA A 4 -30.81 -46.18 26.79
N LEU A 5 -31.41 -45.70 27.88
CA LEU A 5 -30.77 -45.22 29.12
C LEU A 5 -30.53 -43.71 29.22
N ALA A 6 -30.96 -43.23 30.38
CA ALA A 6 -30.98 -41.88 30.89
C ALA A 6 -29.61 -41.27 31.19
N ALA A 7 -29.57 -39.93 31.25
CA ALA A 7 -28.80 -39.21 32.25
C ALA A 7 -29.57 -37.96 32.68
N SER A 8 -30.09 -38.00 33.90
CA SER A 8 -30.46 -36.85 34.73
C SER A 8 -29.25 -36.47 35.58
N LEU A 9 -29.04 -35.17 35.84
CA LEU A 9 -28.82 -34.65 37.20
C LEU A 9 -28.90 -33.12 37.17
N ALA A 10 -29.92 -32.63 37.87
CA ALA A 10 -30.09 -31.26 38.32
C ALA A 10 -29.46 -31.08 39.72
N GLY A 11 -29.27 -29.83 40.12
CA GLY A 11 -29.05 -29.44 41.53
C GLY A 11 -28.03 -28.31 41.67
N CYS A 12 -28.44 -27.04 41.70
CA CYS A 12 -28.97 -26.29 42.86
C CYS A 12 -27.88 -26.03 43.92
N ALA A 13 -27.80 -24.90 44.62
CA ALA A 13 -28.39 -23.57 44.55
C ALA A 13 -27.79 -22.80 45.75
N GLY A 14 -27.69 -21.48 45.64
CA GLY A 14 -27.99 -20.56 46.75
C GLY A 14 -26.88 -20.22 47.75
N GLY A 15 -26.82 -18.92 48.10
CA GLY A 15 -26.08 -18.48 49.28
C GLY A 15 -25.74 -17.00 49.32
N SER A 16 -26.75 -16.16 49.58
CA SER A 16 -26.66 -14.74 49.92
C SER A 16 -25.75 -14.44 51.14
N SER A 17 -25.05 -13.29 51.14
CA SER A 17 -25.04 -12.42 52.33
C SER A 17 -24.66 -10.98 51.96
N ALA A 18 -25.39 -10.03 52.56
CA ALA A 18 -25.18 -8.59 52.51
C ALA A 18 -24.23 -8.14 53.64
N ALA A 19 -23.57 -6.99 53.48
CA ALA A 19 -23.74 -5.81 54.34
C ALA A 19 -22.52 -4.84 54.36
N ALA A 20 -22.87 -3.56 54.50
CA ALA A 20 -22.20 -2.52 55.29
C ALA A 20 -21.05 -1.70 54.67
N THR A 21 -21.42 -0.48 54.27
CA THR A 21 -20.61 0.74 54.35
C THR A 21 -20.32 1.12 55.81
N PRO A 22 -19.22 1.84 56.07
CA PRO A 22 -19.33 3.01 56.93
C PRO A 22 -18.60 4.25 56.39
N GLN A 23 -19.25 5.41 56.55
CA GLN A 23 -18.63 6.74 56.59
C GLN A 23 -18.10 7.00 58.01
N THR A 24 -17.03 7.80 58.14
CA THR A 24 -16.90 8.74 59.26
C THR A 24 -16.04 9.96 58.87
N GLN A 25 -16.55 11.15 59.22
CA GLN A 25 -15.91 12.49 59.23
C GLN A 25 -14.77 12.54 60.28
N ALA A 26 -13.92 13.56 60.49
CA ALA A 26 -13.89 15.01 60.30
C ALA A 26 -12.39 15.43 60.40
N THR A 27 -11.88 16.62 60.06
CA THR A 27 -12.16 17.96 60.60
C THR A 27 -11.46 19.04 59.75
N ALA A 28 -12.04 20.23 59.73
CA ALA A 28 -11.51 21.44 59.10
C ALA A 28 -10.28 22.02 59.83
N ASP A 29 -9.39 22.69 59.09
CA ASP A 29 -8.80 23.95 59.57
C ASP A 29 -8.45 24.88 58.40
N THR A 30 -8.67 26.17 58.65
CA THR A 30 -8.58 27.33 57.75
C THR A 30 -7.14 27.79 57.52
N ALA A 31 -6.82 28.24 56.30
CA ALA A 31 -6.04 29.47 56.05
C ALA A 31 -5.97 29.77 54.55
N ALA A 32 -6.40 30.97 54.18
CA ALA A 32 -6.13 31.56 52.88
C ALA A 32 -4.71 32.13 52.87
N THR A 33 -3.96 31.83 51.82
CA THR A 33 -2.77 32.58 51.40
C THR A 33 -2.73 32.58 49.88
N GLU A 34 -2.83 33.78 49.32
CA GLU A 34 -2.46 34.11 47.94
C GLU A 34 -0.98 33.78 47.75
N GLU A 35 -0.64 32.95 46.76
CA GLU A 35 0.66 33.02 46.09
C GLU A 35 0.47 32.78 44.59
N THR A 36 1.08 33.69 43.86
CA THR A 36 1.18 33.83 42.41
C THR A 36 1.87 32.63 41.77
N SER A 37 1.24 32.00 40.78
CA SER A 37 1.93 31.09 39.85
C SER A 37 2.21 31.83 38.54
N GLU A 38 3.50 32.01 38.27
CA GLU A 38 4.05 32.52 37.01
C GLU A 38 3.57 31.65 35.83
N GLU A 39 2.98 32.31 34.82
CA GLU A 39 2.80 31.73 33.49
C GLU A 39 4.17 31.58 32.82
N ALA A 40 4.68 30.36 32.75
CA ALA A 40 5.64 29.98 31.73
C ALA A 40 4.86 29.69 30.45
N ALA A 41 4.82 30.66 29.55
CA ALA A 41 4.35 30.48 28.19
C ALA A 41 5.29 29.51 27.47
N GLU A 42 4.88 28.25 27.34
CA GLU A 42 5.51 27.30 26.44
C GLU A 42 5.08 27.67 25.01
N GLN A 43 6.01 28.29 24.29
CA GLN A 43 5.91 28.55 22.85
C GLN A 43 5.82 27.20 22.13
N THR A 44 4.62 26.74 21.85
CA THR A 44 4.39 25.76 20.79
C THR A 44 4.73 26.46 19.48
N GLY A 45 5.92 26.18 18.96
CA GLY A 45 6.33 26.54 17.62
C GLY A 45 5.44 25.80 16.63
N GLU A 46 4.30 26.38 16.33
CA GLU A 46 3.48 26.04 15.18
C GLU A 46 4.27 26.53 13.96
N THR A 47 5.07 25.65 13.37
CA THR A 47 5.66 25.89 12.04
C THR A 47 4.49 25.92 11.05
N ALA A 48 3.99 27.13 10.81
CA ALA A 48 3.13 27.41 9.68
C ALA A 48 3.86 26.96 8.42
N VAL A 49 3.36 25.89 7.79
CA VAL A 49 3.80 25.46 6.48
C VAL A 49 3.39 26.57 5.50
N SER A 50 4.38 27.36 5.09
CA SER A 50 4.21 28.35 4.04
C SER A 50 3.79 27.64 2.76
N ALA A 51 2.78 28.16 2.05
CA ALA A 51 2.47 27.73 0.70
C ALA A 51 3.75 27.75 -0.14
N ASP A 52 4.30 26.56 -0.44
CA ASP A 52 5.58 26.45 -1.10
C ASP A 52 5.39 26.79 -2.57
N THR A 53 5.78 28.02 -2.94
CA THR A 53 5.84 28.48 -4.33
C THR A 53 7.14 28.06 -5.02
N GLY A 54 7.88 27.10 -4.44
CA GLY A 54 9.15 26.61 -4.92
C GLY A 54 9.05 25.62 -6.10
N THR A 55 10.22 25.10 -6.46
CA THR A 55 10.39 24.02 -7.41
C THR A 55 10.82 22.76 -6.67
N LEU A 56 10.32 21.62 -7.13
CA LEU A 56 10.82 20.30 -6.76
C LEU A 56 11.93 19.92 -7.74
N THR A 57 13.13 19.62 -7.25
CA THR A 57 14.20 19.07 -8.09
C THR A 57 14.06 17.55 -8.10
N VAL A 58 13.83 16.96 -9.27
CA VAL A 58 13.75 15.50 -9.42
C VAL A 58 15.12 14.89 -9.71
N ASN A 59 15.21 13.56 -9.66
CA ASN A 59 16.43 12.85 -10.05
C ASN A 59 16.88 13.29 -11.46
N GLY A 60 18.19 13.47 -11.64
CA GLY A 60 18.74 14.05 -12.88
C GLY A 60 18.68 15.58 -12.97
N GLY A 61 18.07 16.27 -12.00
CA GLY A 61 18.16 17.72 -11.80
C GLY A 61 17.13 18.56 -12.54
N ALA A 62 16.10 17.95 -13.14
CA ALA A 62 14.98 18.71 -13.71
C ALA A 62 14.12 19.33 -12.59
N GLU A 63 13.53 20.49 -12.84
CA GLU A 63 12.72 21.22 -11.88
C GLU A 63 11.23 21.18 -12.26
N ILE A 64 10.38 20.79 -11.31
CA ILE A 64 8.92 20.80 -11.44
C ILE A 64 8.35 21.87 -10.51
N PRO A 65 7.60 22.87 -11.00
CA PRO A 65 6.95 23.85 -10.12
C PRO A 65 5.95 23.17 -9.20
N ILE A 66 6.07 23.34 -7.87
CA ILE A 66 5.14 22.71 -6.91
C ILE A 66 3.69 23.18 -7.15
N SER A 67 3.52 24.42 -7.62
CA SER A 67 2.22 24.99 -7.98
C SER A 67 1.56 24.34 -9.21
N SER A 68 2.27 23.52 -10.00
CA SER A 68 1.67 22.82 -11.14
C SER A 68 1.06 21.47 -10.76
N LEU A 69 1.37 20.94 -9.58
CA LEU A 69 0.84 19.67 -9.09
C LEU A 69 -0.63 19.83 -8.70
N GLU A 70 -1.53 19.35 -9.58
CA GLU A 70 -2.98 19.64 -9.52
C GLU A 70 -3.64 19.22 -8.22
N TYR A 71 -3.24 18.07 -7.65
CA TYR A 71 -3.87 17.50 -6.46
C TYR A 71 -3.12 17.83 -5.17
N ARG A 72 -1.99 18.52 -5.27
CA ARG A 72 -1.22 18.97 -4.10
C ARG A 72 -1.99 20.08 -3.36
N THR A 73 -2.04 19.99 -2.03
CA THR A 73 -2.72 20.94 -1.15
C THR A 73 -1.91 21.27 0.09
N ASP A 74 -2.18 22.41 0.70
CA ASP A 74 -1.66 22.84 2.00
C ASP A 74 -2.57 22.42 3.18
N SER A 75 -3.66 21.70 2.90
CA SER A 75 -4.59 21.24 3.93
C SER A 75 -3.93 20.23 4.86
N GLN A 76 -3.91 20.51 6.15
CA GLN A 76 -3.38 19.60 7.17
C GLN A 76 -4.16 18.28 7.28
N ASP A 77 -5.41 18.25 6.80
CA ASP A 77 -6.26 17.07 6.79
C ASP A 77 -5.95 16.11 5.62
N ALA A 78 -5.16 16.54 4.63
CA ALA A 78 -4.81 15.70 3.49
C ALA A 78 -3.66 14.73 3.84
N PRO A 79 -3.63 13.51 3.29
CA PRO A 79 -2.51 12.58 3.47
C PRO A 79 -1.17 13.19 3.09
N VAL A 80 -0.12 12.84 3.85
CA VAL A 80 1.25 13.26 3.55
C VAL A 80 1.88 12.28 2.56
N VAL A 81 2.51 12.83 1.53
CA VAL A 81 3.38 12.13 0.58
C VAL A 81 4.79 12.70 0.75
N TYR A 82 5.70 11.84 1.18
CA TYR A 82 7.13 12.17 1.23
C TYR A 82 7.75 11.97 -0.14
N PHE A 83 8.74 12.79 -0.46
CA PHE A 83 9.53 12.71 -1.68
C PHE A 83 11.02 12.88 -1.37
N ILE A 84 11.86 12.07 -2.02
CA ILE A 84 13.31 12.23 -2.05
C ILE A 84 13.80 11.99 -3.49
N SER A 85 14.66 12.86 -4.02
CA SER A 85 15.12 12.75 -5.42
C SER A 85 16.20 11.69 -5.61
N ASP A 86 17.01 11.44 -4.59
CA ASP A 86 18.04 10.40 -4.63
C ASP A 86 17.43 9.01 -4.64
N ILE A 87 17.89 8.16 -5.57
CA ILE A 87 17.45 6.77 -5.70
C ILE A 87 18.62 5.86 -5.30
N THR A 88 18.78 5.69 -4.00
CA THR A 88 19.83 4.88 -3.38
C THR A 88 19.24 3.98 -2.30
N PRO A 89 19.95 2.92 -1.88
CA PRO A 89 19.51 2.10 -0.74
C PRO A 89 19.30 2.93 0.53
N GLU A 90 20.15 3.94 0.77
CA GLU A 90 20.06 4.82 1.94
C GLU A 90 18.85 5.74 1.86
N ALA A 91 18.57 6.34 0.70
CA ALA A 91 17.39 7.18 0.49
C ALA A 91 16.09 6.38 0.68
N LEU A 92 16.07 5.11 0.22
CA LEU A 92 14.94 4.22 0.37
C LEU A 92 14.65 3.87 1.84
N VAL A 93 15.69 3.67 2.66
CA VAL A 93 15.53 3.50 4.12
C VAL A 93 15.09 4.81 4.77
N GLY A 94 15.70 5.95 4.40
CA GLY A 94 15.37 7.25 4.98
C GLY A 94 13.92 7.68 4.74
N ILE A 95 13.40 7.48 3.53
CA ILE A 95 11.99 7.81 3.24
C ILE A 95 11.01 6.85 3.93
N TYR A 96 11.41 5.60 4.15
CA TYR A 96 10.65 4.68 5.00
C TYR A 96 10.58 5.18 6.44
N GLU A 97 11.71 5.59 7.03
CA GLU A 97 11.76 6.13 8.39
C GLU A 97 10.87 7.39 8.55
N ALA A 98 10.79 8.23 7.50
CA ALA A 98 9.93 9.42 7.49
C ALA A 98 8.43 9.11 7.60
N LEU A 99 7.99 7.91 7.20
CA LEU A 99 6.60 7.49 7.39
C LEU A 99 6.22 7.35 8.87
N GLY A 100 7.19 7.16 9.76
CA GLY A 100 6.96 6.89 11.18
C GLY A 100 6.13 5.64 11.42
N TRP A 101 6.15 4.68 10.49
CA TRP A 101 5.38 3.44 10.56
C TRP A 101 6.26 2.33 11.12
N GLU A 102 5.79 1.66 12.19
CA GLU A 102 6.47 0.54 12.81
C GLU A 102 5.65 -0.75 12.60
N PRO A 103 6.13 -1.71 11.78
CA PRO A 103 5.44 -2.97 11.60
C PRO A 103 5.44 -3.79 12.89
N THR A 104 4.40 -4.58 13.07
CA THR A 104 4.32 -5.56 14.16
C THR A 104 4.11 -6.97 13.60
N GLY A 105 4.55 -7.98 14.37
CA GLY A 105 4.36 -9.38 14.00
C GLY A 105 5.16 -9.79 12.77
N ASN A 106 4.60 -10.72 11.98
CA ASN A 106 5.22 -11.17 10.73
C ASN A 106 5.08 -10.08 9.66
N VAL A 107 6.19 -9.69 9.02
CA VAL A 107 6.21 -8.60 8.03
C VAL A 107 6.35 -9.14 6.62
N ALA A 108 5.40 -8.79 5.76
CA ALA A 108 5.48 -9.04 4.33
C ALA A 108 6.02 -7.80 3.60
N VAL A 109 7.00 -7.98 2.72
CA VAL A 109 7.39 -6.96 1.75
C VAL A 109 6.81 -7.33 0.39
N LYS A 110 5.73 -6.63 0.01
CA LYS A 110 5.05 -6.88 -1.26
C LYS A 110 5.72 -6.09 -2.37
N MET A 111 6.40 -6.80 -3.26
CA MET A 111 7.02 -6.21 -4.46
C MET A 111 6.89 -7.13 -5.67
N SER A 112 7.37 -6.72 -6.84
CA SER A 112 7.44 -7.56 -8.03
C SER A 112 8.85 -8.11 -8.20
N THR A 113 9.00 -9.42 -8.34
CA THR A 113 10.29 -10.07 -8.67
C THR A 113 10.67 -9.89 -10.14
N GLY A 114 9.73 -9.44 -10.98
CA GLY A 114 9.97 -9.09 -12.38
C GLY A 114 9.89 -10.28 -13.32
N GLU A 115 9.21 -10.10 -14.45
CA GLU A 115 9.10 -11.14 -15.46
C GLU A 115 10.41 -11.25 -16.28
N PRO A 116 11.01 -12.43 -16.44
CA PRO A 116 12.13 -12.64 -17.36
C PRO A 116 11.72 -12.42 -18.84
N PRO A 117 12.66 -12.16 -19.76
CA PRO A 117 14.11 -12.11 -19.54
C PRO A 117 14.67 -10.75 -19.11
N ALA A 118 13.93 -9.66 -19.30
CA ALA A 118 14.51 -8.31 -19.26
C ALA A 118 13.61 -7.23 -18.63
N SER A 119 12.71 -7.60 -17.71
CA SER A 119 11.93 -6.58 -16.99
C SER A 119 12.83 -5.63 -16.19
N ASN A 120 12.29 -4.45 -15.88
CA ASN A 120 12.99 -3.37 -15.19
C ASN A 120 12.75 -3.40 -13.68
N TYR A 121 12.56 -4.57 -13.05
CA TYR A 121 12.21 -4.69 -11.63
C TYR A 121 13.20 -3.97 -10.69
N LEU A 122 12.73 -3.61 -9.50
CA LEU A 122 13.58 -3.03 -8.46
C LEU A 122 14.62 -4.06 -8.02
N ARG A 123 15.89 -3.69 -8.18
CA ARG A 123 17.02 -4.60 -7.98
C ARG A 123 17.19 -4.93 -6.49
N PRO A 124 17.53 -6.18 -6.12
CA PRO A 124 17.83 -6.54 -4.74
C PRO A 124 18.88 -5.63 -4.08
N GLU A 125 19.85 -5.13 -4.84
CA GLU A 125 20.87 -4.20 -4.36
C GLU A 125 20.29 -2.86 -3.91
N LEU A 126 19.18 -2.41 -4.50
CA LEU A 126 18.50 -1.18 -4.11
C LEU A 126 17.64 -1.40 -2.87
N VAL A 127 16.91 -2.52 -2.80
CA VAL A 127 15.86 -2.74 -1.81
C VAL A 127 16.30 -3.51 -0.56
N GLY A 128 17.42 -4.24 -0.65
CA GLY A 128 17.83 -5.22 0.36
C GLY A 128 17.96 -4.65 1.76
N ASN A 129 18.56 -3.47 1.91
CA ASN A 129 18.71 -2.81 3.21
C ASN A 129 17.35 -2.54 3.87
N LEU A 130 16.37 -2.04 3.11
CA LEU A 130 15.04 -1.77 3.63
C LEU A 130 14.32 -3.08 4.00
N VAL A 131 14.33 -4.08 3.12
CA VAL A 131 13.71 -5.40 3.38
C VAL A 131 14.25 -6.01 4.68
N GLN A 132 15.57 -5.97 4.87
CA GLN A 132 16.22 -6.52 6.06
C GLN A 132 15.99 -5.67 7.31
N SER A 133 15.83 -4.34 7.18
CA SER A 133 15.57 -3.45 8.31
C SER A 133 14.23 -3.74 9.00
N VAL A 134 13.27 -4.32 8.27
CA VAL A 134 11.94 -4.69 8.79
C VAL A 134 11.79 -6.19 9.04
N ASP A 135 12.88 -6.97 8.98
CA ASP A 135 12.88 -8.45 9.07
C ASP A 135 11.83 -9.09 8.13
N GLY A 136 11.72 -8.54 6.92
CA GLY A 136 10.61 -8.82 6.01
C GLY A 136 10.81 -10.06 5.15
N THR A 137 9.71 -10.78 4.89
CA THR A 137 9.63 -11.80 3.84
C THR A 137 9.11 -11.19 2.55
N ILE A 138 9.78 -11.39 1.43
CA ILE A 138 9.32 -10.92 0.12
C ILE A 138 8.14 -11.79 -0.33
N VAL A 139 7.02 -11.18 -0.66
CA VAL A 139 5.81 -11.91 -1.04
C VAL A 139 5.35 -11.59 -2.46
N GLU A 140 4.90 -12.60 -3.19
CA GLU A 140 4.19 -12.47 -4.48
C GLU A 140 3.06 -13.49 -4.59
N CYS A 141 2.24 -13.35 -5.63
CA CYS A 141 1.29 -14.39 -6.07
C CYS A 141 1.54 -14.67 -7.55
N ASN A 142 1.33 -15.91 -7.98
CA ASN A 142 1.52 -16.34 -9.37
C ASN A 142 0.72 -15.49 -10.37
N THR A 143 1.26 -15.33 -11.57
CA THR A 143 0.59 -14.62 -12.67
C THR A 143 -0.53 -15.46 -13.27
N ALA A 144 -1.63 -14.81 -13.67
CA ALA A 144 -2.75 -15.48 -14.33
C ALA A 144 -2.64 -15.52 -15.87
N TYR A 145 -1.68 -14.78 -16.42
CA TYR A 145 -1.51 -14.51 -17.85
C TYR A 145 -0.28 -15.22 -18.46
N GLY A 146 0.16 -16.31 -17.84
CA GLY A 146 1.34 -17.06 -18.24
C GLY A 146 2.65 -16.37 -17.84
N GLY A 147 3.74 -16.76 -18.50
CA GLY A 147 5.09 -16.36 -18.13
C GLY A 147 5.75 -17.32 -17.14
N SER A 148 6.98 -17.01 -16.74
CA SER A 148 7.80 -17.82 -15.83
C SER A 148 7.30 -17.74 -14.39
N ARG A 149 6.49 -16.73 -14.07
CA ARG A 149 5.88 -16.52 -12.74
C ARG A 149 4.45 -17.08 -12.60
N ALA A 150 3.99 -17.86 -13.58
CA ALA A 150 2.65 -18.47 -13.53
C ALA A 150 2.62 -19.80 -12.75
N GLU A 151 3.77 -20.47 -12.62
CA GLU A 151 3.90 -21.76 -11.93
C GLU A 151 4.79 -21.59 -10.71
N THR A 152 4.31 -21.96 -9.52
CA THR A 152 4.98 -21.71 -8.23
C THR A 152 6.47 -22.08 -8.23
N ALA A 153 6.82 -23.29 -8.68
CA ALA A 153 8.21 -23.73 -8.69
C ALA A 153 9.10 -22.87 -9.60
N MET A 154 8.57 -22.44 -10.74
CA MET A 154 9.29 -21.55 -11.65
C MET A 154 9.35 -20.12 -11.10
N HIS A 155 8.31 -19.67 -10.41
CA HIS A 155 8.27 -18.36 -9.77
C HIS A 155 9.34 -18.24 -8.66
N TYR A 156 9.50 -19.26 -7.82
CA TYR A 156 10.62 -19.32 -6.88
C TYR A 156 11.98 -19.30 -7.58
N GLN A 157 12.12 -20.04 -8.69
CA GLN A 157 13.37 -20.01 -9.47
C GLN A 157 13.65 -18.61 -10.03
N VAL A 158 12.62 -17.90 -10.52
CA VAL A 158 12.76 -16.51 -10.98
C VAL A 158 13.23 -15.60 -9.84
N ALA A 159 12.66 -15.75 -8.65
CA ALA A 159 13.08 -14.97 -7.48
C ALA A 159 14.55 -15.25 -7.10
N GLU A 160 14.98 -16.50 -7.17
CA GLU A 160 16.38 -16.90 -6.96
C GLU A 160 17.31 -16.34 -8.05
N ASP A 161 16.96 -16.52 -9.32
CA ASP A 161 17.75 -16.08 -10.48
C ASP A 161 17.91 -14.55 -10.51
N HIS A 162 16.91 -13.82 -10.01
CA HIS A 162 16.94 -12.36 -9.87
C HIS A 162 17.58 -11.89 -8.56
N GLY A 163 18.01 -12.80 -7.67
CA GLY A 163 18.79 -12.50 -6.46
C GLY A 163 17.97 -12.16 -5.21
N PHE A 164 16.65 -12.29 -5.24
CA PHE A 164 15.80 -11.94 -4.09
C PHE A 164 15.98 -12.89 -2.90
N THR A 165 16.19 -14.18 -3.17
CA THR A 165 16.43 -15.17 -2.10
C THR A 165 17.78 -14.98 -1.38
N ALA A 166 18.66 -14.12 -1.91
CA ALA A 166 19.92 -13.77 -1.25
C ALA A 166 19.75 -12.66 -0.20
N ILE A 167 18.65 -11.88 -0.25
CA ILE A 167 18.42 -10.76 0.66
C ILE A 167 17.34 -11.04 1.70
N ALA A 168 16.38 -11.92 1.41
CA ALA A 168 15.28 -12.30 2.30
C ALA A 168 14.66 -13.65 1.90
N ASP A 169 13.86 -14.22 2.80
CA ASP A 169 12.95 -15.29 2.42
C ASP A 169 11.92 -14.79 1.40
N VAL A 170 11.46 -15.69 0.53
CA VAL A 170 10.45 -15.42 -0.48
C VAL A 170 9.27 -16.36 -0.27
N GLN A 171 8.04 -15.87 -0.38
CA GLN A 171 6.84 -16.70 -0.37
C GLN A 171 5.90 -16.37 -1.54
N ILE A 172 5.49 -17.40 -2.28
CA ILE A 172 4.43 -17.31 -3.27
C ILE A 172 3.10 -17.64 -2.59
N GLN A 173 2.35 -16.60 -2.23
CA GLN A 173 1.24 -16.73 -1.28
C GLN A 173 0.05 -17.52 -1.81
N ASP A 174 -0.10 -17.69 -3.12
CA ASP A 174 -1.15 -18.50 -3.73
C ASP A 174 -0.71 -19.94 -4.09
N GLU A 175 0.46 -20.39 -3.62
CA GLU A 175 0.97 -21.75 -3.89
C GLU A 175 0.04 -22.87 -3.41
N ASN A 176 -0.77 -22.59 -2.38
CA ASN A 176 -1.75 -23.51 -1.80
C ASN A 176 -3.21 -23.05 -2.03
N GLY A 177 -3.44 -22.20 -3.04
CA GLY A 177 -4.77 -21.72 -3.41
C GLY A 177 -5.06 -20.29 -2.95
N SER A 178 -6.33 -19.99 -2.70
CA SER A 178 -6.79 -18.64 -2.39
C SER A 178 -7.45 -18.54 -1.02
N MET A 179 -7.39 -17.34 -0.46
CA MET A 179 -8.22 -16.89 0.65
C MET A 179 -9.19 -15.82 0.15
N SER A 180 -10.47 -15.90 0.53
CA SER A 180 -11.46 -14.87 0.23
C SER A 180 -11.52 -13.85 1.37
N ILE A 181 -11.48 -12.57 1.02
CA ILE A 181 -11.71 -11.44 1.93
C ILE A 181 -12.91 -10.61 1.42
N PRO A 182 -13.75 -10.07 2.32
CA PRO A 182 -14.91 -9.28 1.91
C PRO A 182 -14.49 -7.95 1.29
N VAL A 183 -15.28 -7.47 0.32
CA VAL A 183 -15.18 -6.10 -0.18
C VAL A 183 -16.40 -5.34 0.33
N GLU A 184 -16.20 -4.48 1.33
CA GLU A 184 -17.28 -3.66 1.89
C GLU A 184 -17.28 -2.28 1.24
N GLY A 185 -18.42 -1.88 0.67
CA GLY A 185 -18.58 -0.57 0.03
C GLY A 185 -17.91 -0.43 -1.34
N GLY A 186 -17.48 -1.53 -1.96
CA GLY A 186 -16.92 -1.54 -3.31
C GLY A 186 -17.96 -1.27 -4.40
N THR A 187 -17.49 -0.85 -5.57
CA THR A 187 -18.31 -0.50 -6.73
C THR A 187 -18.73 -1.73 -7.55
N ARG A 188 -17.90 -2.77 -7.59
CA ARG A 188 -18.03 -3.95 -8.46
C ARG A 188 -17.99 -5.28 -7.73
N LEU A 189 -16.98 -5.48 -6.89
CA LEU A 189 -16.72 -6.74 -6.24
C LEU A 189 -17.38 -6.76 -4.86
N SER A 190 -17.90 -7.92 -4.46
CA SER A 190 -18.32 -8.19 -3.09
C SER A 190 -17.30 -9.04 -2.33
N GLU A 191 -16.37 -9.65 -3.03
CA GLU A 191 -15.25 -10.40 -2.46
C GLU A 191 -13.99 -10.25 -3.33
N ASN A 192 -12.84 -10.35 -2.68
CA ASN A 192 -11.52 -10.39 -3.29
C ASN A 192 -10.84 -11.72 -2.92
N LEU A 193 -10.15 -12.34 -3.88
CA LEU A 193 -9.45 -13.61 -3.72
C LEU A 193 -7.94 -13.35 -3.68
N VAL A 194 -7.37 -13.30 -2.49
CA VAL A 194 -5.93 -13.14 -2.25
C VAL A 194 -5.26 -14.52 -2.15
N GLY A 195 -3.92 -14.57 -2.14
CA GLY A 195 -3.19 -15.82 -1.89
C GLY A 195 -3.58 -16.45 -0.55
N ALA A 196 -3.65 -17.79 -0.49
CA ALA A 196 -4.02 -18.52 0.73
C ALA A 196 -3.14 -18.17 1.95
N ALA A 197 -1.87 -17.83 1.74
CA ALA A 197 -0.94 -17.43 2.79
C ALA A 197 -0.96 -15.92 3.12
N PHE A 198 -1.88 -15.14 2.54
CA PHE A 198 -1.99 -13.70 2.82
C PHE A 198 -2.18 -13.42 4.33
N GLY A 199 -2.97 -14.26 5.00
CA GLY A 199 -3.24 -14.14 6.45
C GLY A 199 -2.09 -14.59 7.36
N ASP A 200 -0.96 -15.05 6.81
CA ASP A 200 0.22 -15.45 7.61
C ASP A 200 1.02 -14.24 8.12
N TYR A 201 0.70 -13.03 7.63
CA TYR A 201 1.40 -11.78 7.93
C TYR A 201 0.52 -10.78 8.65
N ASP A 202 1.12 -10.08 9.60
CA ASP A 202 0.46 -9.08 10.43
C ASP A 202 0.58 -7.68 9.84
N SER A 203 1.69 -7.40 9.13
CA SER A 203 2.02 -6.09 8.56
C SER A 203 2.56 -6.19 7.13
N TYR A 204 2.26 -5.20 6.29
CA TYR A 204 2.71 -5.15 4.90
C TYR A 204 3.47 -3.86 4.57
N LEU A 205 4.69 -3.99 4.09
CA LEU A 205 5.41 -2.92 3.39
C LEU A 205 5.25 -3.13 1.87
N VAL A 206 4.61 -2.19 1.18
CA VAL A 206 4.38 -2.28 -0.26
C VAL A 206 5.44 -1.49 -1.00
N LEU A 207 6.32 -2.19 -1.70
CA LEU A 207 7.33 -1.60 -2.56
C LEU A 207 6.94 -1.76 -4.02
N SER A 208 6.60 -0.64 -4.67
CA SER A 208 6.17 -0.62 -6.06
C SER A 208 7.19 0.07 -6.94
N HIS A 209 7.39 -0.48 -8.14
CA HIS A 209 8.04 0.23 -9.22
C HIS A 209 6.97 0.98 -10.01
N PHE A 210 6.86 2.29 -9.82
CA PHE A 210 5.84 3.07 -10.51
C PHE A 210 6.17 3.23 -12.00
N LYS A 211 5.24 2.85 -12.88
CA LYS A 211 5.42 2.90 -14.34
C LYS A 211 4.12 2.73 -15.11
N GLY A 212 4.20 2.73 -16.44
CA GLY A 212 3.06 2.44 -17.30
C GLY A 212 2.58 0.98 -17.23
N HIS A 213 1.36 0.75 -17.69
CA HIS A 213 0.76 -0.59 -17.77
C HIS A 213 -0.14 -0.75 -18.98
N GLY A 214 -0.08 -1.92 -19.64
CA GLY A 214 -0.81 -2.22 -20.87
C GLY A 214 -2.34 -2.13 -20.76
N MET A 215 -2.90 -2.66 -19.67
CA MET A 215 -4.35 -2.63 -19.40
C MET A 215 -4.78 -1.54 -18.41
N ALA A 216 -4.13 -1.44 -17.24
CA ALA A 216 -4.45 -0.46 -16.20
C ALA A 216 -4.04 1.01 -16.49
N GLY A 217 -3.26 1.27 -17.55
CA GLY A 217 -2.70 2.59 -17.84
C GLY A 217 -1.38 2.83 -17.10
N PHE A 218 -1.36 2.66 -15.78
CA PHE A 218 -0.16 2.68 -14.93
C PHE A 218 -0.19 1.55 -13.90
N GLY A 219 0.93 1.35 -13.21
CA GLY A 219 1.04 0.48 -12.06
C GLY A 219 1.81 1.17 -10.95
N GLY A 220 1.19 1.25 -9.78
CA GLY A 220 1.76 1.78 -8.54
C GLY A 220 1.26 0.97 -7.34
N ALA A 221 1.09 1.63 -6.20
CA ALA A 221 0.67 1.03 -4.94
C ALA A 221 -0.67 0.28 -5.06
N ILE A 222 -1.70 0.90 -5.65
CA ILE A 222 -3.04 0.29 -5.73
C ILE A 222 -3.01 -1.00 -6.56
N LYS A 223 -2.30 -0.99 -7.69
CA LYS A 223 -2.15 -2.20 -8.52
C LYS A 223 -1.40 -3.31 -7.77
N ASN A 224 -0.42 -2.93 -6.94
CA ASN A 224 0.38 -3.88 -6.18
C ASN A 224 -0.45 -4.57 -5.09
N ILE A 225 -1.27 -3.82 -4.34
CA ILE A 225 -2.15 -4.43 -3.33
C ILE A 225 -3.40 -5.10 -3.90
N SER A 226 -3.85 -4.72 -5.10
CA SER A 226 -4.96 -5.39 -5.77
C SER A 226 -4.48 -6.64 -6.53
N ILE A 227 -3.97 -6.45 -7.74
CA ILE A 227 -3.51 -7.53 -8.62
C ILE A 227 -2.31 -8.28 -8.05
N GLY A 228 -1.40 -7.59 -7.37
CA GLY A 228 -0.18 -8.22 -6.85
C GLY A 228 -0.44 -9.23 -5.73
N LEU A 229 -1.44 -8.98 -4.87
CA LEU A 229 -1.84 -9.87 -3.77
C LEU A 229 -2.98 -10.82 -4.13
N GLY A 230 -3.70 -10.56 -5.23
CA GLY A 230 -4.69 -11.49 -5.75
C GLY A 230 -4.06 -12.82 -6.12
N SER A 231 -4.69 -13.95 -5.78
CA SER A 231 -4.27 -15.26 -6.29
C SER A 231 -4.43 -15.34 -7.81
N SER A 232 -3.93 -16.39 -8.46
CA SER A 232 -4.12 -16.56 -9.91
C SER A 232 -5.60 -16.49 -10.34
N GLU A 233 -6.52 -17.07 -9.56
CA GLU A 233 -7.95 -16.90 -9.81
C GLU A 233 -8.49 -15.52 -9.42
N GLY A 234 -7.96 -14.89 -8.35
CA GLY A 234 -8.29 -13.53 -7.97
C GLY A 234 -7.88 -12.49 -9.02
N LYS A 235 -6.74 -12.69 -9.66
CA LYS A 235 -6.30 -11.86 -10.80
C LYS A 235 -7.30 -11.97 -11.95
N ASN A 236 -7.78 -13.16 -12.29
CA ASN A 236 -8.83 -13.33 -13.31
C ASN A 236 -10.13 -12.61 -12.90
N TRP A 237 -10.50 -12.75 -11.62
CA TRP A 237 -11.69 -12.13 -11.03
C TRP A 237 -11.66 -10.61 -11.16
N ILE A 238 -10.54 -9.98 -10.78
CA ILE A 238 -10.36 -8.53 -10.85
C ILE A 238 -10.31 -8.07 -12.32
N HIS A 239 -9.52 -8.73 -13.18
CA HIS A 239 -9.39 -8.36 -14.60
C HIS A 239 -10.70 -8.40 -15.38
N THR A 240 -11.67 -9.19 -14.92
CA THR A 240 -12.97 -9.33 -15.58
C THR A 240 -14.11 -8.62 -14.87
N GLY A 241 -13.80 -7.75 -13.90
CA GLY A 241 -14.81 -7.01 -13.15
C GLY A 241 -15.78 -7.92 -12.40
N GLY A 242 -15.31 -9.07 -11.91
CA GLY A 242 -16.12 -10.01 -11.15
C GLY A 242 -16.98 -10.97 -12.00
N THR A 243 -16.53 -11.32 -13.21
CA THR A 243 -17.32 -12.19 -14.11
C THR A 243 -16.66 -13.54 -14.41
N SER A 244 -15.36 -13.71 -14.16
CA SER A 244 -14.60 -14.92 -14.48
C SER A 244 -13.50 -15.18 -13.45
N ARG A 245 -13.31 -16.44 -13.04
CA ARG A 245 -12.18 -16.87 -12.19
C ARG A 245 -11.09 -17.63 -12.95
N THR A 246 -11.31 -17.90 -14.24
CA THR A 246 -10.46 -18.80 -15.05
C THR A 246 -9.87 -18.13 -16.28
N SER A 247 -10.26 -16.88 -16.56
CA SER A 247 -9.77 -16.08 -17.68
C SER A 247 -9.71 -14.63 -17.25
N PHE A 248 -8.58 -13.98 -17.51
CA PHE A 248 -8.36 -12.54 -17.31
C PHE A 248 -8.88 -11.71 -18.50
N MET A 249 -9.30 -12.36 -19.58
CA MET A 249 -9.82 -11.70 -20.78
C MET A 249 -11.34 -11.59 -20.74
N GLY A 250 -11.88 -10.55 -21.39
CA GLY A 250 -13.32 -10.36 -21.62
C GLY A 250 -14.03 -9.44 -20.63
N GLY A 251 -13.29 -8.77 -19.73
CA GLY A 251 -13.82 -7.69 -18.89
C GLY A 251 -13.99 -6.37 -19.63
N GLU A 252 -14.94 -5.57 -19.20
CA GLU A 252 -15.06 -4.16 -19.59
C GLU A 252 -13.97 -3.33 -18.89
N GLN A 253 -13.38 -2.37 -19.60
CA GLN A 253 -12.22 -1.61 -19.12
C GLN A 253 -12.49 -0.94 -17.75
N ASP A 254 -13.56 -0.14 -17.64
CA ASP A 254 -13.85 0.57 -16.39
C ASP A 254 -14.22 -0.39 -15.25
N ALA A 255 -14.91 -1.50 -15.57
CA ALA A 255 -15.23 -2.52 -14.57
C ALA A 255 -13.96 -3.19 -14.00
N PHE A 256 -12.92 -3.36 -14.81
CA PHE A 256 -11.60 -3.81 -14.35
C PHE A 256 -10.93 -2.77 -13.44
N LEU A 257 -10.94 -1.50 -13.83
CA LEU A 257 -10.34 -0.43 -13.02
C LEU A 257 -11.04 -0.26 -11.67
N GLU A 258 -12.36 -0.32 -11.64
CA GLU A 258 -13.15 -0.26 -10.42
C GLU A 258 -12.93 -1.49 -9.54
N ALA A 259 -12.86 -2.69 -10.15
CA ALA A 259 -12.53 -3.91 -9.43
C ALA A 259 -11.11 -3.90 -8.82
N MET A 260 -10.14 -3.21 -9.44
CA MET A 260 -8.83 -2.98 -8.82
C MET A 260 -8.93 -2.09 -7.58
N GLY A 261 -9.70 -1.00 -7.65
CA GLY A 261 -9.97 -0.15 -6.49
C GLY A 261 -10.61 -0.94 -5.34
N ASP A 262 -11.64 -1.72 -5.65
CA ASP A 262 -12.33 -2.59 -4.70
C ASP A 262 -11.40 -3.62 -4.03
N ALA A 263 -10.57 -4.30 -4.83
CA ALA A 263 -9.62 -5.27 -4.32
C ALA A 263 -8.55 -4.60 -3.43
N GLY A 264 -8.02 -3.45 -3.85
CA GLY A 264 -7.09 -2.67 -3.04
C GLY A 264 -7.70 -2.22 -1.71
N LYS A 265 -8.96 -1.75 -1.73
CA LYS A 265 -9.70 -1.39 -0.52
C LYS A 265 -9.84 -2.56 0.44
N SER A 266 -10.25 -3.74 -0.05
CA SER A 266 -10.40 -4.92 0.82
C SER A 266 -9.11 -5.33 1.52
N VAL A 267 -7.96 -5.14 0.89
CA VAL A 267 -6.64 -5.40 1.50
C VAL A 267 -6.35 -4.37 2.59
N SER A 268 -6.57 -3.08 2.31
CA SER A 268 -6.40 -2.01 3.31
C SER A 268 -7.31 -2.23 4.53
N ASP A 269 -8.59 -2.52 4.30
CA ASP A 269 -9.58 -2.81 5.34
C ASP A 269 -9.14 -4.01 6.21
N TYR A 270 -8.73 -5.11 5.57
CA TYR A 270 -8.25 -6.31 6.27
C TYR A 270 -7.04 -5.99 7.16
N LEU A 271 -6.15 -5.12 6.70
CA LEU A 271 -4.96 -4.68 7.41
C LEU A 271 -5.23 -3.51 8.37
N GLY A 272 -6.42 -3.49 8.97
CA GLY A 272 -6.79 -2.51 9.99
C GLY A 272 -7.14 -1.15 9.41
N ASN A 273 -7.83 -1.12 8.27
CA ASN A 273 -8.14 0.12 7.54
C ASN A 273 -6.89 0.96 7.22
N GLY A 274 -5.81 0.30 6.81
CA GLY A 274 -4.54 0.95 6.47
C GLY A 274 -3.53 1.02 7.61
N GLU A 275 -3.91 0.73 8.87
CA GLU A 275 -2.99 0.87 10.02
C GLU A 275 -1.77 -0.07 9.94
N ARG A 276 -1.92 -1.26 9.34
CA ARG A 276 -0.88 -2.28 9.24
C ARG A 276 -0.27 -2.40 7.85
N ILE A 277 -0.37 -1.35 7.04
CA ILE A 277 0.20 -1.33 5.69
C ILE A 277 0.73 0.06 5.32
N THR A 278 1.90 0.12 4.70
CA THR A 278 2.48 1.37 4.17
C THR A 278 3.05 1.18 2.77
N TYR A 279 3.25 2.29 2.04
CA TYR A 279 3.47 2.26 0.60
C TYR A 279 4.66 3.12 0.19
N ILE A 280 5.51 2.56 -0.67
CA ILE A 280 6.63 3.25 -1.31
C ILE A 280 6.59 2.98 -2.81
N ASN A 281 6.62 4.06 -3.60
CA ASN A 281 6.75 4.03 -5.05
C ASN A 281 8.15 4.51 -5.43
N VAL A 282 8.91 3.67 -6.13
CA VAL A 282 10.19 4.05 -6.75
C VAL A 282 9.93 4.38 -8.21
N MET A 283 10.33 5.58 -8.64
CA MET A 283 10.12 6.13 -9.98
C MET A 283 11.45 6.20 -10.75
N ASN A 284 12.11 5.07 -10.94
CA ASN A 284 13.26 4.94 -11.86
C ASN A 284 12.86 4.18 -13.12
N ARG A 285 13.70 4.17 -14.17
CA ARG A 285 13.50 3.43 -15.43
C ARG A 285 12.02 3.34 -15.86
N ILE A 286 11.35 4.50 -15.92
CA ILE A 286 9.90 4.63 -16.06
C ILE A 286 9.47 4.29 -17.50
N SER A 287 9.32 3.01 -17.77
CA SER A 287 8.80 2.50 -19.05
C SER A 287 7.29 2.65 -19.15
N ILE A 288 6.77 2.70 -20.38
CA ILE A 288 5.32 2.57 -20.64
C ILE A 288 4.76 1.17 -20.32
N ASP A 289 5.64 0.18 -20.14
CA ASP A 289 5.29 -1.20 -19.85
C ASP A 289 5.70 -1.63 -18.44
N CYS A 290 4.84 -2.43 -17.81
CA CYS A 290 5.00 -2.86 -16.43
C CYS A 290 6.05 -3.98 -16.29
N ASP A 291 6.59 -4.21 -15.08
CA ASP A 291 7.54 -5.31 -14.81
C ASP A 291 6.93 -6.71 -14.92
N CYS A 292 5.60 -6.80 -15.10
CA CYS A 292 4.95 -8.04 -15.53
C CYS A 292 5.20 -8.36 -17.02
N SER A 293 5.80 -7.44 -17.78
CA SER A 293 6.27 -7.66 -19.14
C SER A 293 7.74 -8.06 -19.12
N GLY A 294 8.08 -9.20 -19.73
CA GLY A 294 9.46 -9.65 -19.88
C GLY A 294 10.28 -8.87 -20.93
N ASN A 295 9.63 -8.02 -21.72
CA ASN A 295 10.25 -7.24 -22.78
C ASN A 295 9.65 -5.82 -22.82
N PRO A 296 9.91 -4.99 -21.79
CA PRO A 296 9.39 -3.63 -21.73
C PRO A 296 10.05 -2.73 -22.78
N ALA A 297 9.34 -1.70 -23.24
CA ALA A 297 9.97 -0.62 -24.01
C ALA A 297 11.02 0.12 -23.16
N GLU A 298 12.03 0.72 -23.81
CA GLU A 298 12.96 1.59 -23.08
C GLU A 298 12.22 2.81 -22.49
N PRO A 299 12.66 3.31 -21.32
CA PRO A 299 12.07 4.50 -20.71
C PRO A 299 12.25 5.76 -21.57
N ASP A 300 11.16 6.50 -21.76
CA ASP A 300 11.18 7.84 -22.39
C ASP A 300 11.37 8.95 -21.33
N ILE A 301 11.05 8.66 -20.06
CA ILE A 301 11.09 9.59 -18.93
C ILE A 301 12.34 9.30 -18.11
N HIS A 302 13.06 10.35 -17.71
CA HIS A 302 14.15 10.26 -16.76
C HIS A 302 13.67 9.82 -15.37
N ASP A 303 14.55 9.24 -14.58
CA ASP A 303 14.23 8.89 -13.19
C ASP A 303 13.72 10.14 -12.44
N ILE A 304 12.77 9.97 -11.53
CA ILE A 304 12.14 11.07 -10.78
C ILE A 304 12.57 11.07 -9.31
N GLY A 305 12.50 9.92 -8.64
CA GLY A 305 12.81 9.82 -7.21
C GLY A 305 12.09 8.66 -6.54
N ILE A 306 11.98 8.73 -5.21
CA ILE A 306 11.22 7.81 -4.38
C ILE A 306 10.13 8.61 -3.66
N LEU A 307 8.90 8.08 -3.65
CA LEU A 307 7.77 8.64 -2.91
C LEU A 307 7.26 7.62 -1.90
N ALA A 308 6.77 8.08 -0.76
CA ALA A 308 6.15 7.23 0.25
C ALA A 308 4.93 7.88 0.88
N SER A 309 3.92 7.07 1.22
CA SER A 309 2.75 7.50 2.00
C SER A 309 2.11 6.31 2.71
N ASN A 310 1.34 6.60 3.75
CA ASN A 310 0.40 5.64 4.34
C ASN A 310 -0.95 5.61 3.59
N ASP A 311 -1.17 6.50 2.62
CA ASP A 311 -2.35 6.51 1.75
C ASP A 311 -1.94 6.13 0.31
N PRO A 312 -2.44 5.00 -0.22
CA PRO A 312 -2.03 4.51 -1.53
C PRO A 312 -2.60 5.33 -2.69
N VAL A 313 -3.74 6.00 -2.50
CA VAL A 313 -4.37 6.85 -3.52
C VAL A 313 -3.58 8.15 -3.66
N ALA A 314 -3.21 8.75 -2.53
CA ALA A 314 -2.40 9.97 -2.48
C ALA A 314 -1.02 9.72 -3.10
N LEU A 315 -0.41 8.57 -2.77
CA LEU A 315 0.89 8.18 -3.31
C LEU A 315 0.85 8.01 -4.84
N ASP A 316 -0.11 7.24 -5.36
CA ASP A 316 -0.23 7.03 -6.80
C ASP A 316 -0.62 8.33 -7.54
N GLN A 317 -1.46 9.18 -6.94
CA GLN A 317 -1.80 10.49 -7.51
C GLN A 317 -0.57 11.41 -7.58
N ALA A 318 0.23 11.50 -6.52
CA ALA A 318 1.45 12.30 -6.52
C ALA A 318 2.45 11.83 -7.59
N CYS A 319 2.60 10.52 -7.78
CA CYS A 319 3.42 9.98 -8.87
C CYS A 319 2.91 10.38 -10.26
N ILE A 320 1.59 10.40 -10.47
CA ILE A 320 0.98 10.86 -11.74
C ILE A 320 1.22 12.34 -11.97
N ASP A 321 1.02 13.17 -10.95
CA ASP A 321 1.24 14.62 -11.05
C ASP A 321 2.70 14.90 -11.46
N LEU A 322 3.67 14.24 -10.83
CA LEU A 322 5.10 14.39 -11.18
C LEU A 322 5.41 13.92 -12.61
N VAL A 323 4.90 12.75 -13.02
CA VAL A 323 5.09 12.25 -14.40
C VAL A 323 4.48 13.22 -15.42
N SER A 324 3.32 13.80 -15.15
CA SER A 324 2.63 14.71 -16.09
C SER A 324 3.43 15.98 -16.41
N HIS A 325 4.43 16.30 -15.59
CA HIS A 325 5.34 17.42 -15.76
C HIS A 325 6.78 17.03 -16.09
N ALA A 326 7.09 15.73 -16.13
CA ALA A 326 8.41 15.24 -16.51
C ALA A 326 8.65 15.37 -18.03
N GLU A 327 9.91 15.57 -18.43
CA GLU A 327 10.30 15.54 -19.85
C GLU A 327 10.10 14.12 -20.43
N GLY A 328 9.56 14.02 -21.65
CA GLY A 328 9.32 12.73 -22.33
C GLY A 328 8.06 11.98 -21.86
N ASN A 329 7.16 12.64 -21.13
CA ASN A 329 5.99 11.98 -20.53
C ASN A 329 4.91 11.53 -21.52
N GLU A 330 4.96 11.99 -22.78
CA GLU A 330 3.82 11.91 -23.70
C GLU A 330 3.38 10.46 -23.93
N SER A 331 4.32 9.54 -24.11
CA SER A 331 4.02 8.11 -24.32
C SER A 331 3.26 7.51 -23.13
N LEU A 332 3.67 7.84 -21.90
CA LEU A 332 3.05 7.32 -20.68
C LEU A 332 1.70 8.00 -20.42
N MET A 333 1.61 9.32 -20.56
CA MET A 333 0.35 10.04 -20.37
C MET A 333 -0.71 9.64 -21.39
N ASN A 334 -0.32 9.38 -22.64
CA ASN A 334 -1.21 8.80 -23.66
C ASN A 334 -1.67 7.39 -23.26
N ARG A 335 -0.78 6.53 -22.76
CA ARG A 335 -1.15 5.19 -22.26
C ARG A 335 -2.15 5.27 -21.10
N ILE A 336 -1.94 6.18 -20.16
CA ILE A 336 -2.84 6.39 -19.02
C ILE A 336 -4.21 6.86 -19.53
N SER A 337 -4.24 7.85 -20.44
CA SER A 337 -5.49 8.36 -21.02
C SER A 337 -6.23 7.31 -21.85
N ASP A 338 -5.54 6.59 -22.75
CA ASP A 338 -6.13 5.57 -23.63
C ASP A 338 -6.74 4.39 -22.87
N ARG A 339 -6.23 4.14 -21.65
CA ARG A 339 -6.72 3.08 -20.76
C ARG A 339 -7.63 3.60 -19.66
N ASN A 340 -7.98 4.88 -19.65
CA ASN A 340 -8.74 5.52 -18.59
C ASN A 340 -8.13 5.30 -17.19
N GLY A 341 -6.79 5.18 -17.08
CA GLY A 341 -6.12 4.70 -15.88
C GLY A 341 -6.44 5.52 -14.61
N ILE A 342 -6.65 6.83 -14.77
CA ILE A 342 -7.04 7.75 -13.68
C ILE A 342 -8.33 7.33 -12.98
N HIS A 343 -9.25 6.66 -13.69
CA HIS A 343 -10.51 6.16 -13.13
C HIS A 343 -10.30 5.21 -11.94
N THR A 344 -9.15 4.51 -11.88
CA THR A 344 -8.79 3.70 -10.70
C THR A 344 -8.67 4.56 -9.44
N LEU A 345 -8.03 5.73 -9.54
CA LEU A 345 -7.86 6.67 -8.42
C LEU A 345 -9.17 7.34 -8.04
N GLU A 346 -9.97 7.72 -9.04
CA GLU A 346 -11.30 8.33 -8.84
C GLU A 346 -12.24 7.36 -8.12
N ASN A 347 -12.31 6.11 -8.59
CA ASN A 347 -13.10 5.09 -7.94
C ASN A 347 -12.57 4.77 -6.53
N ALA A 348 -11.25 4.61 -6.37
CA ALA A 348 -10.63 4.31 -5.08
C ALA A 348 -10.94 5.37 -4.01
N GLU A 349 -10.88 6.66 -4.37
CA GLU A 349 -11.30 7.75 -3.49
C GLU A 349 -12.81 7.69 -3.19
N ALA A 350 -13.64 7.47 -4.21
CA ALA A 350 -15.10 7.41 -4.04
C ALA A 350 -15.57 6.27 -3.10
N ILE A 351 -14.86 5.14 -3.08
CA ILE A 351 -15.14 4.01 -2.18
C ILE A 351 -14.42 4.13 -0.83
N GLY A 352 -13.62 5.18 -0.61
CA GLY A 352 -12.95 5.46 0.67
C GLY A 352 -11.67 4.65 0.92
N LEU A 353 -10.94 4.25 -0.12
CA LEU A 353 -9.61 3.63 0.03
C LEU A 353 -8.53 4.65 0.46
N GLY A 354 -8.67 5.91 0.02
CA GLY A 354 -7.72 6.97 0.29
C GLY A 354 -8.16 8.29 -0.36
N SER A 355 -7.28 9.29 -0.38
CA SER A 355 -7.56 10.58 -1.03
C SER A 355 -6.65 10.83 -2.22
N ARG A 356 -7.18 11.46 -3.27
CA ARG A 356 -6.36 11.97 -4.37
C ARG A 356 -5.61 13.23 -3.97
N SER A 357 -6.16 14.04 -3.07
CA SER A 357 -5.46 15.23 -2.56
C SER A 357 -4.34 14.83 -1.60
N TYR A 358 -3.21 15.53 -1.65
CA TYR A 358 -2.06 15.22 -0.79
C TYR A 358 -1.26 16.45 -0.39
N GLN A 359 -0.62 16.38 0.77
CA GLN A 359 0.48 17.27 1.16
C GLN A 359 1.79 16.68 0.65
N LEU A 360 2.62 17.48 0.00
CA LEU A 360 3.95 17.05 -0.43
C LEU A 360 5.01 17.51 0.57
N VAL A 361 5.81 16.58 1.09
CA VAL A 361 6.98 16.87 1.93
C VAL A 361 8.24 16.48 1.16
N ASN A 362 9.02 17.47 0.74
CA ASN A 362 10.31 17.26 0.10
C ASN A 362 11.41 17.04 1.17
N MET A 363 12.08 15.89 1.12
CA MET A 363 13.13 15.50 2.06
C MET A 363 14.54 15.92 1.64
N ASP A 364 14.72 16.47 0.44
CA ASP A 364 16.03 16.95 -0.03
C ASP A 364 16.46 18.29 0.62
N ASN A 365 15.56 18.93 1.37
CA ASN A 365 15.71 20.30 1.90
C ASN A 365 15.73 20.38 3.43
#